data_AF-A0A950UW47-F1
#
_entry.id   AF-A0A950UW47-F1
#
_cell.length_a   1.000
_cell.length_b   1.000
_cell.length_c   1.000
_cell.angle_alpha   90.00
_cell.angle_beta   90.00
_cell.angle_gamma   90.00
#
_symmetry.space_group_name_H-M   'P 1'
#
loop_
_entity.id
_entity.type
_entity.pdbx_description
1 polymer ?
#
loop_
_entity_poly.entity_id
_entity_poly.type
_entity_poly.pdbx_seq_one_letter_code
_entity_poly.pdbx_strand_id
1 'polypeptide(L)'
;MRTIWSVVVGGAAGIVAMMLVEFLVSLVVPAPANLDITRPGASATYIESLPVLLLALQIVSWAIGSYVAAFVAMRMAKGTSILPGVVAGAVPLLAGVIDMALIPHPIWMWVLGVTALTVPAYYAARMMLPKQASLRDAIG
;
A
#
# COMPACT_ATOMS: atom_id res chain seq x y z
N MET A 1 -0.70 -11.18 21.77
CA MET A 1 -1.17 -9.77 21.69
C MET A 1 -0.21 -8.86 20.91
N ARG A 2 1.10 -8.85 21.17
CA ARG A 2 2.06 -7.96 20.47
C ARG A 2 2.10 -8.11 18.94
N THR A 3 1.91 -9.32 18.41
CA THR A 3 1.88 -9.58 16.96
C THR A 3 0.63 -9.02 16.27
N ILE A 4 -0.52 -9.00 16.96
CA ILE A 4 -1.74 -8.39 16.40
C ILE A 4 -1.56 -6.87 16.37
N TRP A 5 -1.05 -6.30 17.46
CA TRP A 5 -0.73 -4.87 17.54
C TRP A 5 0.30 -4.42 16.50
N SER A 6 1.31 -5.24 16.20
CA SER A 6 2.27 -4.90 15.15
C SER A 6 1.63 -4.80 13.77
N VAL A 7 0.65 -5.68 13.47
CA VAL A 7 -0.09 -5.63 12.20
C VAL A 7 -0.95 -4.37 12.12
N VAL A 8 -1.66 -4.03 13.21
CA VAL A 8 -2.52 -2.83 13.26
C VAL A 8 -1.68 -1.56 13.08
N VAL A 9 -0.60 -1.40 13.85
CA VAL A 9 0.27 -0.22 13.77
C VAL A 9 0.99 -0.15 12.42
N GLY A 10 1.44 -1.30 11.89
CA GLY A 10 2.02 -1.37 10.56
C GLY A 10 1.04 -0.95 9.48
N GLY A 11 -0.15 -1.55 9.44
CA GLY A 11 -1.20 -1.21 8.47
C GLY A 11 -1.56 0.27 8.51
N ALA A 12 -1.76 0.83 9.71
CA ALA A 12 -2.03 2.26 9.88
C ALA A 12 -0.89 3.14 9.34
N ALA A 13 0.37 2.81 9.65
CA ALA A 13 1.52 3.54 9.13
C ALA A 13 1.61 3.47 7.59
N GLY A 14 1.28 2.32 6.99
CA GLY A 14 1.24 2.18 5.54
C GLY A 14 0.12 2.98 4.89
N ILE A 15 -1.07 3.02 5.49
CA ILE A 15 -2.18 3.87 5.00
C ILE A 15 -1.77 5.34 5.06
N VAL A 16 -1.18 5.80 6.16
CA VAL A 16 -0.70 7.19 6.27
C VAL A 16 0.35 7.50 5.21
N ALA A 17 1.30 6.60 4.97
CA ALA A 17 2.32 6.79 3.95
C ALA A 17 1.73 6.83 2.54
N MET A 18 0.77 5.94 2.23
CA MET A 18 0.02 5.92 0.97
C MET A 18 -0.73 7.24 0.77
N MET A 19 -1.53 7.65 1.74
CA MET A 19 -2.30 8.90 1.69
C MET A 19 -1.41 10.13 1.53
N LEU A 20 -0.23 10.13 2.15
CA LEU A 20 0.71 11.24 2.00
C LEU A 20 1.21 11.34 0.55
N VAL A 21 1.53 10.22 -0.10
CA VAL A 21 1.98 10.23 -1.49
C VAL A 21 0.83 10.64 -2.42
N GLU A 22 -0.36 10.09 -2.22
CA GLU A 22 -1.57 10.46 -2.98
C GLU A 22 -1.89 11.95 -2.81
N PHE A 23 -1.78 12.48 -1.60
CA PHE A 23 -1.95 13.90 -1.33
C PHE A 23 -0.94 14.75 -2.11
N LEU A 24 0.35 14.37 -2.08
CA LEU A 24 1.38 15.08 -2.86
C LEU A 24 1.09 15.03 -4.37
N VAL A 25 0.58 13.92 -4.89
CA VAL A 25 0.16 13.82 -6.30
C VAL A 25 -1.02 14.76 -6.59
N SER A 26 -2.01 14.80 -5.71
CA SER A 26 -3.19 15.68 -5.87
C SER A 26 -2.86 17.17 -5.80
N LEU A 27 -1.76 17.56 -5.15
CA LEU A 27 -1.27 18.94 -5.18
C LEU A 27 -0.73 19.34 -6.56
N VAL A 28 -0.20 18.37 -7.32
CA VAL A 28 0.33 18.59 -8.67
C VAL A 28 -0.77 18.51 -9.71
N VAL A 29 -1.68 17.54 -9.57
CA VAL A 29 -2.82 17.35 -10.46
C VAL A 29 -4.11 17.29 -9.64
N PRO A 30 -4.71 18.45 -9.33
CA PRO A 30 -5.97 18.50 -8.61
C PRO A 30 -7.11 17.94 -9.47
N ALA A 31 -8.06 17.28 -8.81
CA ALA A 31 -9.26 16.82 -9.48
C ALA A 31 -10.04 18.00 -10.09
N PRO A 32 -10.71 17.82 -11.24
CA PRO A 32 -11.52 18.87 -11.84
C PRO A 32 -12.64 19.29 -10.90
N ALA A 33 -12.82 20.59 -10.69
CA ALA A 33 -13.85 21.14 -9.80
C ALA A 33 -15.29 20.77 -10.22
N ASN A 34 -15.48 20.37 -11.48
CA ASN A 34 -16.74 19.94 -12.07
C ASN A 34 -16.89 18.42 -12.19
N LEU A 35 -15.99 17.63 -11.58
CA LEU A 35 -16.11 16.17 -11.60
C LEU A 35 -17.25 15.72 -10.66
N ASP A 36 -18.38 15.36 -11.26
CA ASP A 36 -19.50 14.78 -10.54
C ASP A 36 -19.34 13.25 -10.45
N ILE A 37 -18.78 12.79 -9.32
CA ILE A 37 -18.59 11.36 -9.02
C ILE A 37 -19.91 10.60 -8.80
N THR A 38 -21.05 11.31 -8.67
CA THR A 38 -22.37 10.67 -8.56
C THR A 38 -22.97 10.32 -9.93
N ARG A 39 -22.45 10.93 -11.00
CA ARG A 39 -22.86 10.63 -12.37
C ARG A 39 -22.23 9.32 -12.84
N PRO A 40 -23.02 8.31 -13.25
CA PRO A 40 -22.49 7.07 -13.78
C PRO A 40 -21.56 7.31 -14.97
N GLY A 41 -20.34 6.76 -14.91
CA GLY A 41 -19.34 6.85 -15.98
C GLY A 41 -18.44 8.10 -15.97
N ALA A 42 -18.75 9.14 -15.18
CA ALA A 42 -17.92 10.35 -15.12
C ALA A 42 -16.51 10.07 -14.58
N SER A 43 -16.40 9.17 -13.60
CA SER A 43 -15.12 8.73 -13.04
C SER A 43 -14.27 7.94 -14.04
N ALA A 44 -14.89 7.08 -14.85
CA ALA A 44 -14.19 6.30 -15.88
C ALA A 44 -13.62 7.20 -16.98
N THR A 45 -14.42 8.12 -17.52
CA THR A 45 -13.95 9.09 -18.52
C THR A 45 -12.84 9.99 -17.98
N TYR A 46 -12.92 10.36 -16.69
CA TYR A 46 -11.85 11.11 -16.03
C TYR A 46 -10.55 10.31 -15.96
N ILE A 47 -10.59 9.07 -15.44
CA ILE A 47 -9.41 8.19 -15.35
C ILE A 47 -8.78 7.93 -16.73
N GLU A 48 -9.59 7.72 -17.77
CA GLU A 48 -9.10 7.53 -19.14
C GLU A 48 -8.43 8.79 -19.72
N SER A 49 -8.84 9.97 -19.26
CA SER A 49 -8.23 11.25 -19.67
C SER A 49 -6.92 11.55 -18.95
N LEU A 50 -6.60 10.84 -17.86
CA LEU A 50 -5.40 11.10 -17.08
C LEU A 50 -4.14 10.62 -17.82
N PRO A 51 -3.05 11.41 -17.76
CA PRO A 51 -1.74 10.93 -18.17
C PRO A 51 -1.38 9.62 -17.46
N VAL A 52 -0.85 8.66 -18.22
CA VAL A 52 -0.38 7.35 -17.70
C VAL A 52 0.56 7.50 -16.51
N LEU A 53 1.36 8.58 -16.48
CA LEU A 53 2.25 8.88 -15.37
C LEU A 53 1.52 9.01 -14.02
N LEU A 54 0.33 9.62 -13.99
CA LEU A 54 -0.43 9.81 -12.75
C LEU A 54 -0.99 8.48 -12.23
N LEU A 55 -1.48 7.65 -13.14
CA LEU A 55 -1.93 6.29 -12.84
C LEU A 55 -0.76 5.42 -12.33
N ALA A 56 0.44 5.61 -12.88
CA ALA A 56 1.64 4.95 -12.38
C ALA A 56 2.05 5.44 -10.98
N LEU A 57 1.90 6.75 -10.69
CA LEU A 57 2.16 7.30 -9.36
C LEU A 57 1.18 6.77 -8.31
N GLN A 58 -0.06 6.44 -8.69
CA GLN A 58 -1.00 5.75 -7.81
C GLN A 58 -0.45 4.39 -7.37
N ILE A 59 0.05 3.59 -8.32
CA ILE A 59 0.66 2.28 -8.04
C ILE A 59 1.90 2.44 -7.14
N VAL A 60 2.71 3.48 -7.37
CA VAL A 60 3.87 3.79 -6.53
C VAL A 60 3.42 4.14 -5.10
N SER A 61 2.34 4.90 -4.95
CA SER A 61 1.76 5.25 -3.63
C SER A 61 1.35 4.01 -2.86
N TRP A 62 0.65 3.08 -3.52
CA TRP A 62 0.25 1.80 -2.93
C TRP A 62 1.46 0.92 -2.56
N ALA A 63 2.47 0.87 -3.43
CA ALA A 63 3.71 0.12 -3.17
C ALA A 63 4.47 0.68 -1.95
N ILE A 64 4.55 2.01 -1.82
CA ILE A 64 5.18 2.69 -0.68
C ILE A 64 4.39 2.37 0.60
N GLY A 65 3.05 2.50 0.56
CA GLY A 65 2.21 2.17 1.70
C GLY A 65 2.40 0.72 2.15
N SER A 66 2.38 -0.22 1.22
CA SER A 66 2.58 -1.64 1.48
C SER A 66 3.95 -1.94 2.09
N TYR A 67 5.02 -1.33 1.54
CA TYR A 67 6.38 -1.44 2.09
C TYR A 67 6.47 -0.91 3.52
N VAL A 68 5.96 0.30 3.77
CA VAL A 68 5.99 0.94 5.09
C VAL A 68 5.21 0.12 6.10
N ALA A 69 4.04 -0.41 5.72
CA ALA A 69 3.26 -1.27 6.61
C ALA A 69 4.00 -2.54 7.00
N ALA A 70 4.56 -3.24 6.03
CA ALA A 70 5.33 -4.46 6.27
C ALA A 70 6.56 -4.20 7.14
N PHE A 71 7.27 -3.11 6.87
CA PHE A 71 8.45 -2.68 7.61
C PHE A 71 8.14 -2.35 9.08
N VAL A 72 7.12 -1.54 9.33
CA VAL A 72 6.73 -1.16 10.71
C VAL A 72 6.22 -2.38 11.47
N ALA A 73 5.39 -3.22 10.85
CA ALA A 73 4.89 -4.44 11.48
C ALA A 73 6.03 -5.39 11.87
N MET A 74 7.01 -5.59 10.99
CA MET A 74 8.13 -6.49 11.25
C MET A 74 9.10 -5.92 12.29
N ARG A 75 9.25 -4.60 12.43
CA ARG A 75 10.02 -4.03 13.56
C ARG A 75 9.40 -4.30 14.92
N MET A 76 8.08 -4.36 14.99
CA MET A 76 7.35 -4.52 16.24
C MET A 76 7.06 -5.98 16.59
N ALA A 77 6.93 -6.83 15.56
CA ALA A 77 6.71 -8.25 15.72
C ALA A 77 7.91 -8.91 16.41
N LYS A 78 7.60 -9.89 17.27
CA LYS A 78 8.60 -10.79 17.86
C LYS A 78 8.50 -12.15 17.16
N GLY A 79 9.65 -12.74 16.83
CA GLY A 79 9.74 -14.07 16.23
C GLY A 79 10.36 -14.04 14.83
N THR A 80 10.36 -15.19 14.17
CA THR A 80 11.02 -15.44 12.87
C THR A 80 10.02 -15.63 11.72
N SER A 81 8.77 -15.23 11.91
CA SER A 81 7.73 -15.34 10.89
C SER A 81 7.61 -14.05 10.09
N ILE A 82 7.52 -14.15 8.76
CA ILE A 82 7.23 -13.04 7.85
C ILE A 82 5.76 -12.60 7.89
N LEU A 83 4.89 -13.42 8.47
CA LEU A 83 3.45 -13.26 8.39
C LEU A 83 2.96 -11.88 8.86
N PRO A 84 3.49 -11.28 9.95
CA PRO A 84 3.06 -9.95 10.38
C PRO A 84 3.33 -8.87 9.32
N GLY A 85 4.46 -8.95 8.62
CA GLY A 85 4.81 -8.05 7.54
C GLY A 85 3.91 -8.21 6.33
N VAL A 86 3.66 -9.45 5.91
CA VAL A 86 2.79 -9.75 4.76
C VAL A 86 1.36 -9.29 5.02
N VAL A 87 0.81 -9.60 6.21
CA VAL A 87 -0.57 -9.22 6.58
C VAL A 87 -0.72 -7.70 6.70
N ALA A 88 0.25 -7.01 7.31
CA ALA A 88 0.21 -5.55 7.39
C ALA A 88 0.33 -4.89 6.01
N GLY A 89 1.24 -5.38 5.17
CA GLY A 89 1.46 -4.88 3.81
C GLY A 89 0.24 -5.06 2.89
N ALA A 90 -0.66 -5.98 3.19
CA ALA A 90 -1.91 -6.16 2.46
C ALA A 90 -2.94 -5.04 2.72
N VAL A 91 -2.85 -4.33 3.85
CA VAL A 91 -3.86 -3.33 4.24
C VAL A 91 -3.95 -2.15 3.24
N PRO A 92 -2.86 -1.45 2.89
CA PRO A 92 -2.91 -0.36 1.91
C PRO A 92 -3.33 -0.84 0.52
N LEU A 93 -3.03 -2.08 0.18
CA LEU A 93 -3.45 -2.62 -1.10
C LEU A 93 -4.93 -2.94 -1.16
N LEU A 94 -5.52 -3.49 -0.09
CA LEU A 94 -6.97 -3.67 -0.07
C LEU A 94 -7.68 -2.34 -0.26
N ALA A 95 -7.14 -1.24 0.29
CA ALA A 95 -7.64 0.10 0.02
C ALA A 95 -7.51 0.46 -1.47
N GLY A 96 -6.36 0.23 -2.11
CA GLY A 96 -6.18 0.44 -3.55
C GLY A 96 -7.10 -0.42 -4.42
N VAL A 97 -7.31 -1.70 -4.08
CA VAL A 97 -8.23 -2.59 -4.81
C VAL A 97 -9.69 -2.14 -4.65
N ILE A 98 -10.07 -1.68 -3.46
CA ILE A 98 -11.39 -1.08 -3.24
C ILE A 98 -11.54 0.17 -4.11
N ASP A 99 -10.52 1.03 -4.16
CA ASP A 99 -10.52 2.22 -5.01
C ASP A 99 -10.68 1.87 -6.50
N MET A 100 -9.95 0.84 -6.97
CA MET A 100 -10.06 0.33 -8.34
C MET A 100 -11.39 -0.38 -8.65
N ALA A 101 -12.07 -0.92 -7.63
CA ALA A 101 -13.39 -1.52 -7.79
C ALA A 101 -14.50 -0.46 -7.82
N LEU A 102 -14.32 0.64 -7.08
CA LEU A 102 -15.26 1.76 -7.05
C LEU A 102 -15.14 2.65 -8.28
N ILE A 103 -13.91 2.82 -8.78
CA ILE A 103 -13.61 3.64 -9.95
C ILE A 103 -13.01 2.72 -11.02
N PRO A 104 -13.64 2.54 -12.20
CA PRO A 104 -13.10 1.70 -13.26
C PRO A 104 -11.72 2.17 -13.71
N HIS A 105 -10.71 1.31 -13.55
CA HIS A 105 -9.34 1.58 -13.99
C HIS A 105 -8.93 0.65 -15.14
N PRO A 106 -7.92 1.05 -15.95
CA PRO A 106 -7.35 0.20 -16.99
C PRO A 106 -6.85 -1.15 -16.47
N ILE A 107 -7.01 -2.21 -17.28
CA ILE A 107 -6.60 -3.60 -16.93
C ILE A 107 -5.12 -3.69 -16.53
N TRP A 108 -4.24 -2.89 -17.14
CA TRP A 108 -2.81 -2.92 -16.81
C TRP A 108 -2.54 -2.52 -15.35
N MET A 109 -3.36 -1.63 -14.77
CA MET A 109 -3.24 -1.25 -13.37
C MET A 109 -3.63 -2.39 -12.44
N TRP A 110 -4.59 -3.24 -12.82
CA TRP A 110 -4.98 -4.39 -12.01
C TRP A 110 -3.82 -5.38 -11.88
N VAL A 111 -3.12 -5.64 -12.99
CA VAL A 111 -1.95 -6.52 -13.01
C VAL A 111 -0.81 -5.93 -12.17
N LEU A 112 -0.48 -4.66 -12.39
CA LEU A 112 0.62 -4.01 -11.67
C LEU A 112 0.30 -3.77 -10.19
N GLY A 113 -0.96 -3.46 -9.85
CA GLY A 113 -1.43 -3.26 -8.47
C GLY A 113 -1.27 -4.53 -7.64
N VAL A 114 -1.67 -5.69 -8.18
CA VAL A 114 -1.44 -6.99 -7.50
C VAL A 114 0.05 -7.30 -7.37
N THR A 115 0.88 -6.90 -8.34
CA THR A 115 2.33 -7.10 -8.25
C THR A 115 2.96 -6.19 -7.18
N ALA A 116 2.45 -4.96 -7.06
CA ALA A 116 2.81 -4.00 -6.02
C ALA A 116 2.42 -4.46 -4.60
N LEU A 117 1.50 -5.45 -4.46
CA LEU A 117 1.24 -6.15 -3.19
C LEU A 117 2.44 -6.89 -2.68
N THR A 118 2.95 -7.76 -3.55
CA THR A 118 3.67 -8.95 -3.11
C THR A 118 5.14 -8.62 -3.00
N VAL A 119 5.66 -7.89 -3.97
CA VAL A 119 7.09 -7.65 -4.09
C VAL A 119 7.61 -6.74 -2.98
N PRO A 120 7.07 -5.52 -2.74
CA PRO A 120 7.61 -4.61 -1.74
C PRO A 120 7.39 -5.11 -0.30
N ALA A 121 6.20 -5.63 0.02
CA ALA A 121 5.90 -6.16 1.34
C ALA A 121 6.75 -7.39 1.67
N TYR A 122 6.93 -8.31 0.71
CA TYR A 122 7.79 -9.47 0.87
C TYR A 122 9.24 -9.07 1.07
N TYR A 123 9.77 -8.14 0.26
CA TYR A 123 11.14 -7.67 0.41
C TYR A 123 11.36 -7.00 1.77
N ALA A 124 10.46 -6.11 2.20
CA ALA A 124 10.52 -5.48 3.52
C ALA A 124 10.54 -6.52 4.64
N ALA A 125 9.65 -7.52 4.58
CA ALA A 125 9.56 -8.57 5.58
C ALA A 125 10.82 -9.45 5.61
N ARG A 126 11.32 -9.86 4.44
CA ARG A 126 12.52 -10.67 4.30
C ARG A 126 13.77 -9.97 4.84
N MET A 127 13.89 -8.66 4.63
CA MET A 127 15.03 -7.87 5.17
C MET A 127 15.05 -7.82 6.70
N MET A 128 13.92 -8.02 7.36
CA MET A 128 13.80 -7.94 8.82
C MET A 128 13.98 -9.29 9.53
N LEU A 129 13.73 -10.41 8.85
CA LEU A 129 13.86 -11.74 9.45
C LEU A 129 15.23 -12.03 10.07
N PRO A 130 16.39 -11.80 9.41
CA PRO A 130 17.68 -12.15 9.98
C PRO A 130 17.99 -11.36 11.25
N LYS A 131 17.55 -10.09 11.30
CA LYS A 131 17.73 -9.21 12.46
C LYS A 131 16.91 -9.66 13.67
N GLN A 132 15.72 -10.21 13.45
CA GLN A 132 14.90 -10.74 14.53
C GLN A 132 15.45 -12.04 15.09
N ALA A 133 16.02 -12.90 14.23
CA ALA A 133 16.68 -14.14 14.64
C ALA A 133 17.91 -13.86 15.52
N SER A 134 18.82 -12.99 15.07
CA SER A 134 20.03 -12.66 15.83
C SER A 134 19.75 -11.99 17.17
N LEU A 135 18.76 -11.09 17.23
CA LEU A 135 18.34 -10.49 18.50
C LEU A 135 17.81 -11.57 19.44
N ARG A 136 17.00 -12.52 18.97
CA ARG A 136 16.46 -13.58 19.83
C ARG A 136 17.56 -14.42 20.47
N ASP A 137 18.61 -14.73 19.72
CA ASP A 137 19.72 -15.54 20.18
C ASP A 137 20.65 -14.78 21.16
N ALA A 138 20.66 -13.44 21.13
CA ALA A 138 21.46 -12.61 22.04
C ALA A 138 20.82 -12.38 23.43
N ILE A 139 19.51 -12.63 23.58
CA ILE A 139 18.75 -12.46 24.83
C ILE A 139 18.16 -13.78 25.37
N GLY A 140 18.40 -14.90 24.71
CA GLY A 140 17.99 -16.25 25.14
C GLY A 140 19.14 -17.01 25.77
#